data_AF-A0A0A9RMG3-F1
#
_entry.id   AF-A0A0A9RMG3-F1
#
_cell.length_a   1.000
_cell.length_b   1.000
_cell.length_c   1.000
_cell.angle_alpha   90.00
_cell.angle_beta   90.00
_cell.angle_gamma   90.00
#
_symmetry.space_group_name_H-M   'P 1'
#
loop_
_entity.id
_entity.type
_entity.pdbx_description
1 polymer ?
#
loop_
_entity_poly.entity_id
_entity_poly.type
_entity_poly.pdbx_seq_one_letter_code
_entity_poly.pdbx_strand_id
1 'polypeptide(L)' 'MVAGPGHHDGFKDVRKNYNYTEATLAGNAGLVAALVALSGEGHGVDKNTMFSAVPPMFPSPPPPPAPWKP' A
#
# COMPACT_ATOMS: atom_id res chain seq x y z
N MET A 1 3.37 -8.29 -0.59
CA MET A 1 3.12 -9.67 -0.16
C MET A 1 2.17 -10.33 -1.16
N VAL A 2 2.45 -11.59 -1.49
CA VAL A 2 1.59 -12.41 -2.33
C VAL A 2 0.63 -13.22 -1.46
N ALA A 3 -0.40 -13.84 -2.04
CA ALA A 3 -1.34 -14.69 -1.32
C ALA A 3 -0.66 -15.80 -0.48
N GLY A 4 0.44 -16.38 -0.98
CA GLY A 4 1.28 -17.31 -0.21
C GLY A 4 0.95 -18.79 -0.45
N PRO A 5 1.55 -19.71 0.34
CA PRO A 5 1.36 -21.14 0.18
C PRO A 5 -0.06 -21.61 0.57
N GLY A 6 -0.43 -22.80 0.09
CA GLY A 6 -1.68 -23.46 0.48
C GLY A 6 -1.57 -24.19 1.84
N HIS A 7 -2.62 -24.92 2.22
CA HIS A 7 -2.70 -25.61 3.52
C HIS A 7 -1.59 -26.63 3.81
N HIS A 8 -0.93 -27.15 2.77
CA HIS A 8 0.19 -28.10 2.90
C HIS A 8 1.55 -27.41 2.71
N ASP A 9 1.61 -26.10 2.95
CA ASP A 9 2.78 -25.23 2.77
C ASP A 9 3.38 -25.23 1.33
N GLY A 10 2.65 -25.79 0.37
CA GLY A 10 3.04 -25.82 -1.03
C GLY A 10 2.87 -24.45 -1.69
N PHE A 11 3.94 -23.92 -2.27
CA PHE A 11 3.96 -22.69 -3.06
C PHE A 11 4.47 -22.98 -4.47
N LYS A 12 3.80 -22.42 -5.48
CA LYS A 12 4.24 -22.49 -6.89
C LYS A 12 4.28 -21.07 -7.45
N ASP A 13 5.47 -20.62 -7.81
CA ASP A 13 5.66 -19.35 -8.49
C ASP A 13 5.28 -19.48 -9.97
N VAL A 14 4.00 -19.26 -10.27
CA VAL A 14 3.43 -19.34 -11.62
C VAL A 14 2.62 -18.08 -11.87
N ARG A 15 3.09 -17.21 -12.79
CA ARG A 15 2.45 -15.91 -13.08
C ARG A 15 0.96 -15.98 -13.43
N LYS A 16 0.49 -17.09 -13.99
CA LYS A 16 -0.94 -17.31 -14.32
C LYS A 16 -1.78 -17.79 -13.14
N ASN A 17 -1.17 -18.08 -12.00
CA ASN A 17 -1.82 -18.65 -10.83
C ASN A 17 -1.95 -17.62 -9.71
N TYR A 18 -2.95 -16.75 -9.85
CA TYR A 18 -3.23 -15.66 -8.93
C TYR A 18 -3.48 -16.14 -7.48
N ASN A 19 -3.94 -17.37 -7.27
CA ASN A 19 -4.16 -17.93 -5.93
C ASN A 19 -2.90 -17.99 -5.05
N TYR A 20 -1.71 -18.01 -5.64
CA TYR A 20 -0.43 -18.02 -4.90
C TYR A 20 0.36 -16.73 -5.08
N THR A 21 0.31 -16.14 -6.27
CA THR A 21 1.21 -15.05 -6.67
C THR A 21 0.55 -13.68 -6.77
N GLU A 22 -0.76 -13.56 -6.49
CA GLU A 22 -1.44 -12.27 -6.55
C GLU A 22 -0.93 -11.33 -5.46
N ALA A 23 -0.49 -10.13 -5.86
CA ALA A 23 -0.14 -9.04 -4.97
C ALA A 23 -1.23 -7.96 -5.07
N THR A 24 -1.99 -7.75 -3.99
CA THR A 24 -3.05 -6.75 -3.91
C THR A 24 -2.69 -5.62 -2.95
N LEU A 25 -3.23 -4.42 -3.17
CA LEU A 25 -3.04 -3.28 -2.26
C LEU A 25 -3.65 -3.58 -0.88
N ALA A 26 -4.85 -4.15 -0.85
CA ALA A 26 -5.52 -4.53 0.40
C ALA A 26 -4.74 -5.60 1.18
N GLY A 27 -4.19 -6.61 0.49
CA GLY A 27 -3.37 -7.66 1.12
C GLY A 27 -2.05 -7.13 1.70
N ASN A 28 -1.55 -6.00 1.18
CA ASN A 28 -0.33 -5.37 1.66
C ASN A 28 -0.56 -4.32 2.74
N ALA A 29 -1.71 -3.65 2.76
CA ALA A 29 -2.00 -2.56 3.70
C ALA A 29 -1.90 -3.00 5.16
N GLY A 30 -2.51 -4.15 5.50
CA GLY A 30 -2.45 -4.71 6.85
C GLY A 30 -1.03 -5.14 7.27
N LEU A 31 -0.26 -5.72 6.33
CA LEU A 31 1.13 -6.10 6.58
C LEU A 31 2.02 -4.87 6.86
N VAL A 32 1.87 -3.81 6.07
CA VAL A 32 2.62 -2.56 6.26
C VAL A 32 2.32 -1.96 7.63
N ALA A 33 1.04 -1.91 8.02
CA ALA A 33 0.65 -1.45 9.35
C ALA A 33 1.26 -2.30 10.47
N ALA A 34 1.27 -3.63 10.32
CA ALA A 34 1.88 -4.54 11.29
C ALA A 34 3.40 -4.35 11.39
N LEU A 35 4.11 -4.17 10.27
CA LEU A 35 5.55 -3.88 10.26
C LEU A 35 5.87 -2.55 10.94
N VAL A 36 5.07 -1.51 10.69
CA VAL A 36 5.21 -0.20 11.33
C VAL A 36 4.97 -0.30 12.84
N ALA A 37 3.99 -1.10 13.27
CA ALA A 37 3.71 -1.34 14.68
C ALA A 37 4.80 -2.18 15.37
N LEU A 38 5.40 -3.14 14.67
CA LEU A 38 6.45 -4.04 15.18
C LEU A 38 7.85 -3.41 15.19
N SER A 39 8.07 -2.30 14.47
CA SER A 39 9.33 -1.55 14.44
C SER A 39 9.66 -0.83 15.78
N GLY A 40 9.22 -1.39 16.91
CA GLY A 40 9.19 -0.80 18.24
C GLY A 40 10.52 -0.22 18.72
N GLU A 41 10.43 1.05 19.10
CA GLU A 41 11.16 1.78 20.14
C GLU A 41 12.69 1.90 20.00
N GLY A 42 13.08 2.79 19.09
CA GLY A 42 14.42 3.37 19.04
C GLY A 42 14.58 4.20 17.79
N HIS A 43 14.03 5.42 17.76
CA HIS A 43 14.18 6.42 16.68
C HIS A 43 14.05 5.88 15.23
N GLY A 44 12.90 5.98 14.55
CA GLY A 44 12.97 5.62 13.13
C GLY A 44 11.77 5.67 12.18
N VAL A 45 10.54 5.97 12.63
CA VAL A 45 9.42 6.14 11.68
C VAL A 45 8.56 7.33 12.06
N ASP A 46 8.63 8.39 11.27
CA ASP A 46 7.73 9.53 11.37
C ASP A 46 6.39 9.19 10.71
N LYS A 47 5.38 8.96 11.55
CA LYS A 47 4.02 8.60 11.13
C LYS A 47 3.35 9.69 10.29
N ASN A 48 3.78 10.95 10.44
CA ASN A 48 3.23 12.06 9.67
C ASN A 48 3.74 12.08 8.22
N THR A 49 4.89 11.48 7.93
CA THR A 49 5.51 11.51 6.60
C THR A 49 5.73 10.13 5.98
N MET A 50 5.40 9.05 6.68
CA MET A 50 5.61 7.66 6.22
C MET A 50 4.97 7.33 4.86
N PHE A 51 3.95 8.09 4.42
CA PHE A 51 3.30 7.94 3.11
C PHE A 51 3.56 9.12 2.15
N SER A 52 4.48 10.02 2.47
CA SER A 52 4.75 11.24 1.67
C SER A 52 5.28 10.94 0.26
N ALA A 53 5.99 9.82 0.08
CA ALA A 53 6.47 9.36 -1.22
C ALA A 53 5.42 8.59 -2.04
N VAL A 54 4.24 8.32 -1.48
CA VAL A 54 3.13 7.70 -2.21
C VAL A 54 2.36 8.80 -2.94
N PRO A 55 2.29 8.78 -4.29
CA PRO A 55 1.52 9.77 -5.04
C PRO A 55 0.04 9.75 -4.63
N PRO A 56 -0.66 10.90 -4.61
CA PRO A 56 -2.09 10.94 -4.34
C PRO A 56 -2.84 10.04 -5.32
N MET A 57 -3.67 9.13 -4.81
CA MET A 57 -4.48 8.22 -5.64
C MET A 57 -5.66 8.92 -6.33
N PHE A 58 -5.88 10.21 -6.06
CA PHE A 58 -6.89 11.03 -6.72
C PHE A 58 -6.22 12.18 -7.47
N PRO A 59 -6.74 12.57 -8.64
CA PRO A 59 -6.27 13.75 -9.33
C PRO A 59 -6.40 14.97 -8.42
N SER A 60 -5.44 15.89 -8.52
CA SER A 60 -5.55 17.19 -7.86
C SER A 60 -6.89 17.83 -8.21
N PRO A 61 -7.63 18.38 -7.23
CA PRO A 61 -8.89 19.07 -7.52
C PRO A 61 -8.67 20.14 -8.59
N PRO A 62 -9.64 20.36 -9.48
CA PRO A 62 -9.51 21.37 -10.53
C PRO A 62 -9.24 22.74 -9.91
N PRO A 63 -8.49 23.62 -10.59
CA PRO A 63 -8.23 24.96 -10.11
C PRO A 63 -9.55 25.70 -9.85
N PRO A 64 -9.61 26.58 -8.83
CA PRO A 64 -10.81 27.36 -8.55
C PRO A 64 -11.23 28.17 -9.79
N PRO A 65 -12.55 28.41 -9.98
CA PRO A 65 -13.03 29.23 -11.08
C PRO A 65 -12.33 30.59 -11.09
N ALA A 66 -12.02 31.10 -12.27
CA ALA A 66 -11.49 32.45 -12.41
C ALA A 66 -12.45 33.45 -11.73
N PRO A 67 -11.93 34.49 -11.04
CA PRO A 67 -12.76 35.55 -10.47
C PRO A 67 -13.71 36.09 -11.56
N TRP A 68 -15.00 36.14 -11.24
CA TRP A 68 -16.01 36.65 -12.15
C TRP A 68 -15.66 38.10 -12.53
N LYS A 69 -15.61 38.40 -13.83
CA LYS A 69 -15.43 39.76 -14.35
C LYS A 69 -16.80 40.33 -14.75
N PRO A 70 -17.21 41.49 -14.20
CA PRO A 70 -18.41 42.20 -14.62
C PRO A 70 -18.35 42.69 -16.07
#